data_AF-X0UMI1-F1
#
_entry.id   AF-X0UMI1-F1
#
_cell.length_a   1.000
_cell.length_b   1.000
_cell.length_c   1.000
_cell.angle_alpha   90.00
_cell.angle_beta   90.00
_cell.angle_gamma   90.00
#
_symmetry.space_group_name_H-M   'P 1'
#
loop_
_entity.id
_entity.type
_entity.pdbx_description
1 polymer ?
#
loop_
_entity_poly.entity_id
_entity_poly.type
_entity_poly.pdbx_seq_one_letter_code
_entity_poly.pdbx_strand_id
1 'polypeptide(L)'
;GLLSLSISPIDAVKHFGIGSAAGIMFAFFISIVIVPLFLTLLSSNQNIKKARAREHFLNGISKFNERRFKYILVGSVLGFIFFGWGITKVKIETNQTEWFPKKEDCYKSAMLLDKNLSGIGDLEIVIKGEEDALKEPDILKKMDYLSSEIEKLPRVKKVISLTDYVKMINKALKEDNPEYYKIPESKSLIAQELFLFTLSDDGREELDNIVTPDYSQGRIAVKTESMPSQASVILGSLLGKMAKEGFLGTGIGVTLTGTTYLYN
;
A
#
# COMPACT_ATOMS: atom_id res chain seq x y z
N GLY A 1 8.42 22.85 14.06
CA GLY A 1 7.09 23.03 13.48
C GLY A 1 7.11 22.52 12.06
N LEU A 2 6.71 23.32 11.07
CA LEU A 2 6.66 22.84 9.68
C LEU A 2 8.02 22.47 9.07
N LEU A 3 9.11 23.10 9.53
CA LEU A 3 10.45 22.76 9.05
C LEU A 3 10.87 21.32 9.40
N SER A 4 10.28 20.67 10.41
CA SER A 4 10.61 19.27 10.73
C SER A 4 10.16 18.29 9.65
N LEU A 5 9.21 18.69 8.79
CA LEU A 5 8.77 17.91 7.63
C LEU A 5 9.86 17.79 6.55
N SER A 6 10.92 18.60 6.62
CA SER A 6 12.05 18.54 5.67
C SER A 6 12.90 17.26 5.79
N ILE A 7 12.78 16.55 6.91
CA ILE A 7 13.46 15.26 7.17
C ILE A 7 12.68 14.10 6.50
N SER A 8 11.45 14.33 6.05
CA SER A 8 10.64 13.31 5.40
C SER A 8 11.31 12.79 4.12
N PRO A 9 11.32 11.46 3.88
CA PRO A 9 11.80 10.88 2.63
C PRO A 9 10.86 11.16 1.45
N ILE A 10 9.66 11.70 1.70
CA ILE A 10 8.67 12.02 0.67
C ILE A 10 8.91 13.45 0.16
N ASP A 11 9.32 13.59 -1.10
CA ASP A 11 9.71 14.88 -1.70
C ASP A 11 8.60 15.94 -1.62
N ALA A 12 7.35 15.58 -1.88
CA ALA A 12 6.22 16.50 -1.80
C ALA A 12 6.07 17.10 -0.38
N VAL A 13 6.24 16.28 0.66
CA VAL A 13 6.15 16.70 2.07
C VAL A 13 7.33 17.59 2.44
N LYS A 14 8.52 17.26 1.94
CA LYS A 14 9.74 18.03 2.16
C LYS A 14 9.63 19.44 1.58
N HIS A 15 9.24 19.57 0.31
CA HIS A 15 9.06 20.87 -0.34
C HIS A 15 7.97 21.69 0.33
N PHE A 16 6.84 21.06 0.69
CA PHE A 16 5.78 21.72 1.46
C PHE A 16 6.29 22.24 2.80
N GLY A 17 7.05 21.43 3.54
CA GLY A 17 7.61 21.79 4.84
C GLY A 17 8.55 22.99 4.78
N ILE A 18 9.49 22.98 3.84
CA ILE A 18 10.46 24.06 3.64
C ILE A 18 9.75 25.34 3.18
N GLY A 19 8.90 25.23 2.16
CA GLY A 19 8.15 26.37 1.61
C GLY A 19 7.24 27.03 2.64
N SER A 20 6.50 26.22 3.41
CA SER A 20 5.61 26.74 4.46
C SER A 20 6.38 27.37 5.62
N ALA A 21 7.52 26.78 6.03
CA ALA A 21 8.36 27.36 7.07
C ALA A 21 8.94 28.72 6.64
N ALA A 22 9.44 28.83 5.40
CA ALA A 22 9.91 30.09 4.84
C ALA A 22 8.78 31.13 4.75
N GLY A 23 7.60 30.71 4.29
CA GLY A 23 6.42 31.58 4.22
C GLY A 23 5.97 32.11 5.58
N ILE A 24 5.96 31.27 6.62
CA ILE A 24 5.64 31.71 7.99
C ILE A 24 6.69 32.70 8.51
N MET A 25 7.97 32.42 8.28
CA MET A 25 9.05 33.34 8.68
C MET A 25 8.93 34.69 7.97
N PHE A 26 8.61 34.68 6.69
CA PHE A 26 8.38 35.88 5.91
C PHE A 26 7.14 36.65 6.40
N ALA A 27 6.02 35.96 6.64
CA ALA A 27 4.81 36.56 7.19
C ALA A 27 5.04 37.16 8.58
N PHE A 28 5.83 36.50 9.43
CA PHE A 28 6.24 37.01 10.73
C PHE A 28 7.05 38.30 10.61
N PHE A 29 8.02 38.33 9.69
CA PHE A 29 8.82 39.52 9.42
C PHE A 29 7.96 40.70 8.95
N ILE A 30 7.06 40.45 7.98
CA ILE A 30 6.08 41.44 7.52
C ILE A 30 5.23 41.94 8.69
N SER A 31 4.73 41.02 9.53
CA SER A 31 3.87 41.38 10.66
C SER A 31 4.57 42.27 11.70
N ILE A 32 5.86 42.04 11.96
CA ILE A 32 6.62 42.83 12.94
C ILE A 32 7.15 44.14 12.35
N VAL A 33 7.50 44.19 11.07
CA VAL A 33 8.15 45.36 10.46
C VAL A 33 7.14 46.22 9.71
N ILE A 34 6.41 45.61 8.78
CA ILE A 34 5.55 46.32 7.84
C ILE A 34 4.29 46.80 8.57
N VAL A 35 3.66 45.98 9.40
CA VAL A 35 2.41 46.39 10.09
C VAL A 35 2.61 47.62 10.99
N PRO A 36 3.62 47.69 11.88
CA PRO A 36 3.85 48.90 12.68
C PRO A 36 4.23 50.11 11.83
N LEU A 37 5.04 49.92 10.77
CA LEU A 37 5.38 51.00 9.85
C LEU A 37 4.13 51.61 9.20
N PHE A 38 3.22 50.77 8.67
CA PHE A 38 1.95 51.26 8.14
C PHE A 38 1.08 51.91 9.20
N LEU A 39 1.02 51.37 10.43
CA LEU A 39 0.28 52.00 11.54
C LEU A 39 0.84 53.38 11.92
N THR A 40 2.14 53.64 11.76
CA THR A 40 2.72 54.97 12.00
C THR A 40 2.43 55.97 10.87
N LEU A 41 2.32 55.48 9.63
CA LEU A 41 2.04 56.31 8.44
C LEU A 41 0.55 56.62 8.28
N LEU A 42 -0.32 55.70 8.69
CA LEU A 42 -1.76 55.90 8.72
C LEU A 42 -2.14 56.73 9.96
N SER A 43 -2.56 57.97 9.76
CA SER A 43 -3.04 58.81 10.86
C SER A 43 -4.25 58.15 11.53
N SER A 44 -4.08 57.74 12.79
CA SER A 44 -5.16 57.16 13.58
C SER A 44 -6.05 58.28 14.13
N ASN A 45 -7.12 58.62 13.42
CA ASN A 45 -8.13 59.57 13.92
C ASN A 45 -9.11 58.82 14.82
N GLN A 46 -8.76 58.68 16.11
CA GLN A 46 -9.46 57.80 17.04
C GLN A 46 -10.61 58.51 17.76
N ASN A 47 -11.82 58.42 17.21
CA ASN A 47 -13.03 58.36 18.02
C ASN A 47 -13.32 56.89 18.35
N ILE A 48 -12.60 56.31 19.32
CA ILE A 48 -12.91 54.96 19.82
C ILE A 48 -14.24 55.03 20.57
N LYS A 49 -15.34 54.77 19.88
CA LYS A 49 -16.56 54.32 20.55
C LYS A 49 -16.25 52.94 21.12
N LYS A 50 -16.04 52.86 22.45
CA LYS A 50 -15.94 51.57 23.15
C LYS A 50 -17.13 50.72 22.74
N ALA A 51 -16.88 49.59 22.08
CA ALA A 51 -17.90 48.63 21.70
C ALA A 51 -18.44 47.95 22.97
N ARG A 52 -19.30 48.66 23.70
CA ARG A 52 -19.82 48.31 25.03
C ARG A 52 -20.50 46.92 25.03
N ALA A 53 -21.14 46.54 23.92
CA ALA A 53 -21.71 45.20 23.73
C ALA A 53 -20.66 44.07 23.72
N ARG A 54 -19.48 44.31 23.12
CA ARG A 54 -18.36 43.35 23.10
C ARG A 54 -17.72 43.20 24.49
N GLU A 55 -17.67 44.30 25.24
CA GLU A 55 -17.12 44.35 26.60
C GLU A 55 -17.99 43.56 27.60
N HIS A 56 -19.32 43.65 27.50
CA HIS A 56 -20.22 42.86 28.36
C HIS A 56 -20.16 41.36 28.05
N PHE A 57 -20.07 40.97 26.78
CA PHE A 57 -19.94 39.57 26.39
C PHE A 57 -18.61 38.95 26.87
N LEU A 58 -17.50 39.66 26.66
CA LEU A 58 -16.18 39.22 27.12
C LEU A 58 -16.10 39.15 28.65
N ASN A 59 -16.67 40.12 29.37
CA ASN A 59 -16.78 40.07 30.83
C ASN A 59 -17.68 38.93 31.31
N GLY A 60 -18.71 38.55 30.55
CA GLY A 60 -19.55 37.38 30.83
C GLY A 60 -18.75 36.08 30.75
N ILE A 61 -17.97 35.90 29.68
CA ILE A 61 -17.11 34.72 29.48
C ILE A 61 -16.00 34.67 30.55
N SER A 62 -15.36 35.80 30.86
CA SER A 62 -14.33 35.88 31.89
C SER A 62 -14.88 35.51 33.27
N LYS A 63 -16.02 36.07 33.69
CA LYS A 63 -16.68 35.70 34.95
C LYS A 63 -17.12 34.24 34.97
N PHE A 64 -17.56 33.69 33.84
CA PHE A 64 -17.90 32.28 33.73
C PHE A 64 -16.66 31.38 33.89
N ASN A 65 -15.56 31.72 33.23
CA ASN A 65 -14.30 31.00 33.34
C ASN A 65 -13.75 31.05 34.76
N GLU A 66 -13.68 32.23 35.39
CA GLU A 66 -13.19 32.40 36.77
C GLU A 66 -14.03 31.64 37.81
N ARG A 67 -15.36 31.66 37.69
CA ARG A 67 -16.26 31.01 38.66
C ARG A 67 -16.36 29.50 38.47
N ARG A 68 -16.16 28.99 37.24
CA ARG A 68 -16.38 27.59 36.89
C ARG A 68 -15.13 26.88 36.34
N PHE A 69 -13.95 27.47 36.50
CA PHE A 69 -12.67 26.95 35.99
C PHE A 69 -12.45 25.46 36.30
N LYS A 70 -12.74 25.01 37.53
CA LYS A 70 -12.61 23.60 37.93
C LYS A 70 -13.46 22.66 37.07
N TYR A 71 -14.69 23.05 36.72
CA TYR A 71 -15.57 22.27 35.85
C TYR A 71 -15.11 22.29 34.39
N ILE A 72 -14.60 23.43 33.91
CA ILE A 72 -14.03 23.56 32.56
C ILE A 72 -12.78 22.68 32.43
N LEU A 73 -11.92 22.66 33.44
CA LEU A 73 -10.72 21.83 33.47
C LEU A 73 -11.08 20.34 33.47
N VAL A 74 -11.97 19.91 34.36
CA VAL A 74 -12.46 18.52 34.39
C VAL A 74 -13.10 18.13 33.06
N GLY A 75 -13.95 19.00 32.49
CA GLY A 75 -14.56 18.78 31.18
C GLY A 75 -13.52 18.66 30.05
N SER A 76 -12.47 19.48 30.09
CA SER A 76 -11.38 19.43 29.12
C SER A 76 -10.54 18.15 29.25
N VAL A 77 -10.27 17.70 30.48
CA VAL A 77 -9.56 16.44 30.73
C VAL A 77 -10.40 15.23 30.30
N LEU A 78 -11.70 15.22 30.62
CA LEU A 78 -12.62 14.18 30.16
C LEU A 78 -12.73 14.17 28.63
N GLY A 79 -12.82 15.36 28.02
CA GLY A 79 -12.77 15.52 26.57
C GLY A 79 -11.47 14.97 25.98
N PHE A 80 -10.32 15.30 26.57
CA PHE A 80 -9.02 14.79 26.14
C PHE A 80 -8.95 13.25 26.21
N ILE A 81 -9.44 12.64 27.30
CA ILE A 81 -9.50 11.18 27.42
C ILE A 81 -10.45 10.58 26.39
N PHE A 82 -11.63 11.19 26.18
CA PHE A 82 -12.62 10.72 25.21
C PHE A 82 -12.10 10.79 23.77
N PHE A 83 -11.50 11.91 23.37
CA PHE A 83 -10.87 12.05 22.04
C PHE A 83 -9.62 11.19 21.90
N GLY A 84 -8.83 11.04 22.97
CA GLY A 84 -7.70 10.10 23.02
C GLY A 84 -8.13 8.66 22.78
N TRP A 85 -9.26 8.24 23.37
CA TRP A 85 -9.87 6.95 23.06
C TRP A 85 -10.43 6.88 21.63
N GLY A 86 -10.91 7.99 21.07
CA GLY A 86 -11.31 8.07 19.67
C GLY A 86 -10.15 7.83 18.70
N ILE A 87 -8.95 8.30 19.03
CA ILE A 87 -7.74 8.12 18.21
C ILE A 87 -7.41 6.64 18.01
N THR A 88 -7.63 5.78 19.02
CA THR A 88 -7.36 4.33 18.87
C THR A 88 -8.31 3.63 17.88
N LYS A 89 -9.41 4.29 17.50
CA LYS A 89 -10.35 3.78 16.50
C LYS A 89 -10.10 4.31 15.09
N VAL A 90 -9.17 5.27 14.92
CA VAL A 90 -8.83 5.79 13.60
C VAL A 90 -8.10 4.69 12.83
N LYS A 91 -8.72 4.23 11.75
CA LYS A 91 -8.11 3.30 10.80
C LYS A 91 -7.48 4.09 9.66
N ILE A 92 -6.23 3.78 9.36
CA ILE A 92 -5.55 4.31 8.19
C ILE A 92 -5.98 3.42 7.02
N GLU A 93 -6.86 3.94 6.17
CA GLU A 93 -7.32 3.25 4.97
C GLU A 93 -6.89 4.06 3.75
N THR A 94 -6.00 3.49 2.95
CA THR A 94 -5.44 4.15 1.76
C THR A 94 -5.91 3.40 0.53
N ASN A 95 -7.17 3.57 0.12
CA ASN A 95 -7.62 3.06 -1.17
C ASN A 95 -7.27 4.07 -2.27
N GLN A 96 -6.16 3.84 -2.98
CA GLN A 96 -5.68 4.74 -4.04
C GLN A 96 -6.72 4.92 -5.16
N THR A 97 -7.54 3.90 -5.42
CA THR A 97 -8.64 3.98 -6.39
C THR A 97 -9.69 5.03 -6.01
N GLU A 98 -9.88 5.30 -4.71
CA GLU A 98 -10.83 6.30 -4.21
C GLU A 98 -10.28 7.73 -4.28
N TRP A 99 -9.00 7.93 -4.58
CA TRP A 99 -8.43 9.27 -4.79
C TRP A 99 -8.95 9.90 -6.07
N PHE A 100 -9.42 9.08 -7.02
CA PHE A 100 -10.01 9.56 -8.26
C PHE A 100 -11.50 9.88 -8.08
N PRO A 101 -12.00 11.03 -8.58
CA PRO A 101 -13.42 11.33 -8.54
C PRO A 101 -14.22 10.25 -9.28
N LYS A 102 -15.28 9.74 -8.64
CA LYS A 102 -16.10 8.63 -9.18
C LYS A 102 -16.73 8.89 -10.56
N LYS A 103 -16.77 10.16 -11.00
CA LYS A 103 -17.32 10.57 -12.30
C LYS A 103 -16.32 10.46 -13.44
N GLU A 104 -15.02 10.42 -13.13
CA GLU A 104 -13.95 10.33 -14.13
C GLU A 104 -13.94 8.95 -14.79
N ASP A 105 -13.58 8.93 -16.07
CA ASP A 105 -13.57 7.69 -16.85
C ASP A 105 -12.47 6.73 -16.39
N CYS A 106 -11.36 7.25 -15.86
CA CYS A 106 -10.31 6.45 -15.26
C CYS A 106 -10.84 5.57 -14.10
N TYR A 107 -11.66 6.14 -13.21
CA TYR A 107 -12.27 5.41 -12.10
C TYR A 107 -13.25 4.33 -12.61
N LYS A 108 -14.10 4.67 -13.59
CA LYS A 108 -15.06 3.72 -14.16
C LYS A 108 -14.35 2.56 -14.85
N SER A 109 -13.32 2.85 -15.63
CA SER A 109 -12.50 1.83 -16.30
C SER A 109 -11.79 0.94 -15.28
N ALA A 110 -11.18 1.51 -14.23
CA ALA A 110 -10.56 0.72 -13.17
C ALA A 110 -11.56 -0.21 -12.47
N MET A 111 -12.76 0.27 -12.15
CA MET A 111 -13.83 -0.54 -11.55
C MET A 111 -14.37 -1.61 -12.50
N LEU A 112 -14.43 -1.34 -13.81
CA LEU A 112 -14.80 -2.33 -14.81
C LEU A 112 -13.74 -3.41 -14.95
N LEU A 113 -12.46 -3.06 -14.93
CA LEU A 113 -11.35 -4.02 -14.93
C LEU A 113 -11.38 -4.87 -13.66
N ASP A 114 -11.58 -4.26 -12.50
CA ASP A 114 -11.65 -4.99 -11.22
C ASP A 114 -12.81 -5.99 -11.19
N LYS A 115 -13.97 -5.60 -11.73
CA LYS A 115 -15.18 -6.45 -11.73
C LYS A 115 -15.15 -7.53 -12.81
N ASN A 116 -14.65 -7.22 -14.00
CA ASN A 116 -14.78 -8.09 -15.18
C ASN A 116 -13.49 -8.85 -15.54
N LEU A 117 -12.34 -8.47 -14.99
CA LEU A 117 -11.06 -9.18 -15.16
C LEU A 117 -10.60 -9.82 -13.84
N SER A 118 -9.33 -10.22 -13.77
CA SER A 118 -8.71 -10.90 -12.61
C SER A 118 -8.47 -9.98 -11.40
N GLY A 119 -9.16 -8.84 -11.28
CA GLY A 119 -8.92 -7.84 -10.24
C GLY A 119 -7.76 -6.88 -10.55
N ILE A 120 -7.71 -5.75 -9.84
CA ILE A 120 -6.66 -4.72 -10.02
C ILE A 120 -5.58 -4.72 -8.93
N GLY A 121 -5.77 -5.49 -7.86
CA GLY A 121 -4.78 -5.63 -6.79
C GLY A 121 -3.75 -6.72 -7.10
N ASP A 122 -2.50 -6.48 -6.72
CA ASP A 122 -1.42 -7.45 -6.81
C ASP A 122 -0.71 -7.67 -5.46
N LEU A 123 -0.45 -8.94 -5.17
CA LEU A 123 0.47 -9.40 -4.13
C LEU A 123 1.42 -10.41 -4.76
N GLU A 124 2.70 -10.35 -4.39
CA GLU A 124 3.72 -11.20 -4.99
C GLU A 124 4.45 -11.99 -3.90
N ILE A 125 4.62 -13.29 -4.12
CA ILE A 125 5.46 -14.12 -3.27
C ILE A 125 6.69 -14.47 -4.08
N VAL A 126 7.85 -13.98 -3.65
CA VAL A 126 9.14 -14.32 -4.24
C VAL A 126 9.70 -15.55 -3.54
N ILE A 127 10.02 -16.55 -4.33
CA ILE A 127 10.62 -17.81 -3.94
C ILE A 127 12.06 -17.79 -4.41
N LYS A 128 13.00 -18.10 -3.52
CA LYS A 128 14.44 -18.06 -3.78
C LYS A 128 15.11 -19.35 -3.31
N GLY A 129 15.85 -19.99 -4.19
CA GLY A 129 16.70 -21.15 -3.90
C GLY A 129 18.10 -20.98 -4.50
N GLU A 130 18.81 -22.10 -4.56
CA GLU A 130 20.05 -22.22 -5.33
C GLU A 130 19.76 -22.24 -6.85
N GLU A 131 20.81 -22.18 -7.65
CA GLU A 131 20.72 -22.34 -9.11
C GLU A 131 19.95 -23.62 -9.49
N ASP A 132 19.07 -23.53 -10.49
CA ASP A 132 18.19 -24.59 -10.95
C ASP A 132 17.21 -25.17 -9.90
N ALA A 133 17.06 -24.56 -8.73
CA ALA A 133 16.15 -25.04 -7.69
C ALA A 133 14.69 -25.10 -8.16
N LEU A 134 14.26 -24.16 -9.01
CA LEU A 134 12.89 -24.12 -9.53
C LEU A 134 12.64 -25.06 -10.72
N LYS A 135 13.60 -25.94 -11.04
CA LYS A 135 13.38 -27.10 -11.93
C LYS A 135 13.12 -28.39 -11.16
N GLU A 136 13.30 -28.38 -9.83
CA GLU A 136 13.09 -29.56 -9.01
C GLU A 136 11.60 -29.91 -8.90
N PRO A 137 11.18 -31.14 -9.26
CA PRO A 137 9.78 -31.56 -9.23
C PRO A 137 9.12 -31.36 -7.85
N ASP A 138 9.83 -31.67 -6.77
CA ASP A 138 9.30 -31.55 -5.40
C ASP A 138 9.04 -30.09 -5.01
N ILE A 139 9.90 -29.17 -5.45
CA ILE A 139 9.75 -27.73 -5.22
C ILE A 139 8.57 -27.19 -6.03
N LEU A 140 8.47 -27.59 -7.30
CA LEU A 140 7.36 -27.21 -8.16
C LEU A 140 6.02 -27.76 -7.64
N LYS A 141 5.96 -29.02 -7.16
CA LYS A 141 4.75 -29.60 -6.56
C LYS A 141 4.31 -28.83 -5.32
N LYS A 142 5.25 -28.44 -4.45
CA LYS A 142 4.96 -27.59 -3.29
C LYS A 142 4.46 -26.21 -3.71
N MET A 143 5.06 -25.63 -4.74
CA MET A 143 4.66 -24.35 -5.31
C MET A 143 3.24 -24.42 -5.87
N ASP A 144 2.91 -25.50 -6.59
CA ASP A 144 1.59 -25.72 -7.19
C ASP A 144 0.49 -25.94 -6.14
N TYR A 145 0.82 -26.71 -5.10
CA TYR A 145 -0.05 -26.87 -3.94
C TYR A 145 -0.32 -25.53 -3.26
N LEU A 146 0.74 -24.75 -2.98
CA LEU A 146 0.59 -23.42 -2.39
C LEU A 146 -0.27 -22.50 -3.27
N SER A 147 -0.01 -22.44 -4.57
CA SER A 147 -0.80 -21.64 -5.52
C SER A 147 -2.28 -22.05 -5.49
N SER A 148 -2.57 -23.36 -5.46
CA SER A 148 -3.93 -23.89 -5.42
C SER A 148 -4.64 -23.60 -4.10
N GLU A 149 -3.93 -23.62 -2.96
CA GLU A 149 -4.51 -23.25 -1.67
C GLU A 149 -4.76 -21.73 -1.57
N ILE A 150 -3.88 -20.92 -2.15
CA ILE A 150 -4.06 -19.46 -2.21
C ILE A 150 -5.27 -19.10 -3.10
N GLU A 151 -5.46 -19.78 -4.23
CA GLU A 151 -6.57 -19.52 -5.15
C GLU A 151 -7.96 -19.77 -4.51
N LYS A 152 -8.03 -20.56 -3.44
CA LYS A 152 -9.27 -20.81 -2.65
C LYS A 152 -9.60 -19.69 -1.66
N LEU A 153 -8.66 -18.79 -1.38
CA LEU A 153 -8.85 -17.74 -0.38
C LEU A 153 -9.86 -16.70 -0.87
N PRO A 154 -10.65 -16.10 0.04
CA PRO A 154 -11.55 -15.02 -0.34
C PRO A 154 -10.75 -13.84 -0.88
N ARG A 155 -11.32 -13.13 -1.86
CA ARG A 155 -10.73 -11.94 -2.53
C ARG A 155 -9.56 -12.22 -3.47
N VAL A 156 -9.03 -13.45 -3.51
CA VAL A 156 -8.12 -13.90 -4.55
C VAL A 156 -8.94 -14.23 -5.80
N LYS A 157 -8.52 -13.70 -6.95
CA LYS A 157 -9.19 -13.94 -8.25
C LYS A 157 -8.41 -14.92 -9.11
N LYS A 158 -7.08 -14.78 -9.12
CA LYS A 158 -6.19 -15.64 -9.90
C LYS A 158 -4.83 -15.73 -9.24
N VAL A 159 -4.23 -16.91 -9.31
CA VAL A 159 -2.82 -17.11 -8.98
C VAL A 159 -2.09 -17.56 -10.25
N ILE A 160 -0.93 -16.97 -10.50
CA ILE A 160 -0.08 -17.29 -11.65
C ILE A 160 1.33 -17.59 -11.13
N SER A 161 1.89 -18.71 -11.54
CA SER A 161 3.23 -19.13 -11.13
C SER A 161 3.91 -19.98 -12.22
N LEU A 162 5.22 -20.25 -12.05
CA LEU A 162 5.98 -21.10 -12.98
C LEU A 162 5.34 -22.49 -13.19
N THR A 163 4.61 -23.03 -12.20
CA THR A 163 3.97 -24.36 -12.36
C THR A 163 2.85 -24.35 -13.38
N ASP A 164 2.18 -23.23 -13.61
CA ASP A 164 1.15 -23.12 -14.66
C ASP A 164 1.77 -23.31 -16.04
N TYR A 165 2.93 -22.69 -16.27
CA TYR A 165 3.71 -22.87 -17.50
C TYR A 165 4.24 -24.29 -17.63
N VAL A 166 4.84 -24.87 -16.57
CA VAL A 166 5.34 -26.26 -16.60
C VAL A 166 4.23 -27.25 -16.96
N LYS A 167 3.04 -27.14 -16.33
CA LYS A 167 1.89 -28.01 -16.63
C LYS A 167 1.36 -27.79 -18.05
N MET A 168 1.30 -26.54 -18.50
CA MET A 168 0.83 -26.17 -19.84
C MET A 168 1.77 -26.70 -20.93
N ILE A 169 3.09 -26.52 -20.77
CA ILE A 169 4.11 -26.97 -21.71
C ILE A 169 4.11 -28.50 -21.78
N ASN A 170 4.08 -29.20 -20.64
CA ASN A 170 4.01 -30.67 -20.60
C ASN A 170 2.76 -31.18 -21.34
N LYS A 171 1.59 -30.58 -21.11
CA LYS A 171 0.37 -30.91 -21.85
C LYS A 171 0.53 -30.69 -23.36
N ALA A 172 1.03 -29.51 -23.77
CA ALA A 172 1.17 -29.15 -25.18
C ALA A 172 2.13 -30.10 -25.93
N LEU A 173 3.25 -30.49 -25.29
CA LEU A 173 4.22 -31.44 -25.84
C LEU A 173 3.71 -32.89 -25.86
N LYS A 174 2.58 -33.17 -25.20
CA LYS A 174 1.89 -34.46 -25.17
C LYS A 174 0.59 -34.43 -25.94
N GLU A 175 0.62 -33.76 -27.11
CA GLU A 175 -0.51 -33.68 -28.05
C GLU A 175 -1.78 -33.10 -27.41
N ASP A 176 -1.61 -32.09 -26.55
CA ASP A 176 -2.68 -31.44 -25.79
C ASP A 176 -3.50 -32.36 -24.89
N ASN A 177 -2.94 -33.52 -24.52
CA ASN A 177 -3.63 -34.49 -23.68
C ASN A 177 -3.84 -33.95 -22.24
N PRO A 178 -5.10 -33.81 -21.77
CA PRO A 178 -5.41 -33.28 -20.44
C PRO A 178 -4.75 -34.03 -19.27
N GLU A 179 -4.47 -35.32 -19.42
CA GLU A 179 -3.80 -36.17 -18.42
C GLU A 179 -2.36 -35.73 -18.11
N TYR A 180 -1.78 -34.91 -18.99
CA TYR A 180 -0.44 -34.34 -18.85
C TYR A 180 -0.45 -32.89 -18.37
N TYR A 181 -1.61 -32.34 -17.98
CA TYR A 181 -1.66 -31.08 -17.22
C TYR A 181 -1.22 -31.28 -15.76
N LYS A 182 0.01 -31.73 -15.58
CA LYS A 182 0.66 -32.06 -14.31
C LYS A 182 2.15 -31.78 -14.40
N ILE A 183 2.78 -31.62 -13.24
CA ILE A 183 4.23 -31.41 -13.17
C ILE A 183 4.92 -32.74 -13.47
N PRO A 184 5.89 -32.79 -14.42
CA PRO A 184 6.67 -33.99 -14.67
C PRO A 184 7.46 -34.46 -13.44
N GLU A 185 7.74 -35.76 -13.34
CA GLU A 185 8.45 -36.36 -12.20
C GLU A 185 9.98 -36.19 -12.27
N SER A 186 10.53 -35.77 -13.42
CA SER A 186 11.97 -35.66 -13.63
C SER A 186 12.41 -34.22 -13.84
N LYS A 187 13.40 -33.77 -13.06
CA LYS A 187 14.10 -32.49 -13.25
C LYS A 187 14.60 -32.31 -14.69
N SER A 188 15.14 -33.36 -15.29
CA SER A 188 15.70 -33.30 -16.64
C SER A 188 14.61 -33.05 -17.69
N LEU A 189 13.43 -33.64 -17.51
CA LEU A 189 12.31 -33.43 -18.42
C LEU A 189 11.77 -32.00 -18.29
N ILE A 190 11.57 -31.53 -17.06
CA ILE A 190 11.16 -30.14 -16.79
C ILE A 190 12.13 -29.15 -17.43
N ALA A 191 13.44 -29.37 -17.26
CA ALA A 191 14.47 -28.52 -17.85
C ALA A 191 14.40 -28.49 -19.38
N GLN A 192 14.18 -29.63 -20.03
CA GLN A 192 14.07 -29.72 -21.49
C GLN A 192 12.80 -29.04 -22.01
N GLU A 193 11.66 -29.25 -21.34
CA GLU A 193 10.39 -28.64 -21.70
C GLU A 193 10.45 -27.12 -21.59
N LEU A 194 10.98 -26.61 -20.48
CA LEU A 194 11.19 -25.17 -20.29
C LEU A 194 12.18 -24.61 -21.32
N PHE A 195 13.28 -25.32 -21.60
CA PHE A 195 14.24 -24.88 -22.62
C PHE A 195 13.59 -24.77 -24.00
N LEU A 196 12.81 -25.78 -24.42
CA LEU A 196 12.08 -25.74 -25.68
C LEU A 196 11.14 -24.53 -25.76
N PHE A 197 10.48 -24.20 -24.65
CA PHE A 197 9.62 -23.01 -24.59
C PHE A 197 10.41 -21.70 -24.72
N THR A 198 11.63 -21.63 -24.18
CA THR A 198 12.52 -20.44 -24.36
C THR A 198 13.12 -20.29 -25.75
N LEU A 199 12.95 -21.28 -26.65
CA LEU A 199 13.43 -21.18 -28.03
C LEU A 199 12.62 -20.19 -28.87
N SER A 200 11.36 -19.91 -28.49
CA SER A 200 10.60 -18.81 -29.06
C SER A 200 10.85 -17.52 -28.27
N ASP A 201 10.85 -16.39 -28.97
CA ASP A 201 10.99 -15.07 -28.34
C ASP A 201 9.84 -14.81 -27.34
N ASP A 202 8.60 -15.13 -27.74
CA ASP A 202 7.42 -14.99 -26.88
C ASP A 202 7.53 -15.84 -25.60
N GLY A 203 7.98 -17.09 -25.72
CA GLY A 203 8.10 -17.99 -24.57
C GLY A 203 9.21 -17.58 -23.60
N ARG A 204 10.29 -16.99 -24.13
CA ARG A 204 11.36 -16.39 -23.33
C ARG A 204 10.86 -15.17 -22.55
N GLU A 205 10.20 -14.22 -23.21
CA GLU A 205 9.66 -13.01 -22.55
C GLU A 205 8.67 -13.38 -21.45
N GLU A 206 7.82 -14.36 -21.70
CA GLU A 206 6.83 -14.84 -20.75
C GLU A 206 7.49 -15.49 -19.50
N LEU A 207 8.55 -16.28 -19.67
CA LEU A 207 9.29 -16.87 -18.56
C LEU A 207 10.15 -15.85 -17.80
N ASP A 208 10.79 -14.90 -18.48
CA ASP A 208 11.59 -13.84 -17.84
C ASP A 208 10.73 -12.99 -16.90
N ASN A 209 9.43 -12.88 -17.19
CA ASN A 209 8.47 -12.25 -16.30
C ASN A 209 8.13 -13.06 -15.05
N ILE A 210 8.49 -14.34 -14.94
CA ILE A 210 8.05 -15.23 -13.84
C ILE A 210 9.21 -15.83 -13.06
N VAL A 211 10.33 -16.09 -13.73
CA VAL A 211 11.49 -16.77 -13.18
C VAL A 211 12.79 -16.14 -13.69
N THR A 212 13.83 -16.14 -12.88
CA THR A 212 15.16 -15.71 -13.32
C THR A 212 15.76 -16.71 -14.33
N PRO A 213 16.67 -16.26 -15.22
CA PRO A 213 17.27 -17.14 -16.23
C PRO A 213 17.98 -18.38 -15.68
N ASP A 214 18.51 -18.29 -14.46
CA ASP A 214 19.20 -19.36 -13.72
C ASP A 214 18.24 -20.24 -12.89
N TYR A 215 16.93 -19.94 -12.92
CA TYR A 215 15.89 -20.64 -12.16
C TYR A 215 16.13 -20.69 -10.65
N SER A 216 16.94 -19.75 -10.11
CA SER A 216 17.16 -19.61 -8.67
C SER A 216 16.04 -18.84 -7.99
N GLN A 217 15.34 -17.95 -8.70
CA GLN A 217 14.28 -17.12 -8.16
C GLN A 217 13.05 -17.12 -9.07
N GLY A 218 11.87 -17.13 -8.46
CA GLY A 218 10.61 -17.07 -9.18
C GLY A 218 9.52 -16.42 -8.36
N ARG A 219 8.49 -15.92 -9.03
CA ARG A 219 7.35 -15.29 -8.38
C ARG A 219 6.07 -16.11 -8.50
N ILE A 220 5.27 -16.09 -7.43
CA ILE A 220 3.85 -16.41 -7.45
C ILE A 220 3.11 -15.08 -7.43
N ALA A 221 2.48 -14.72 -8.56
CA ALA A 221 1.67 -13.53 -8.69
C ALA A 221 0.23 -13.84 -8.25
N VAL A 222 -0.22 -13.18 -7.19
CA VAL A 222 -1.56 -13.32 -6.63
C VAL A 222 -2.37 -12.09 -7.01
N LYS A 223 -3.32 -12.26 -7.93
CA LYS A 223 -4.25 -11.22 -8.36
C LYS A 223 -5.47 -11.20 -7.46
N THR A 224 -5.80 -10.01 -6.95
CA THR A 224 -6.88 -9.80 -5.99
C THR A 224 -7.83 -8.71 -6.47
N GLU A 225 -9.07 -8.75 -5.98
CA GLU A 225 -9.95 -7.58 -6.14
C GLU A 225 -9.40 -6.34 -5.40
N SER A 226 -9.88 -5.16 -5.81
CA SER A 226 -9.65 -3.92 -5.08
C SER A 226 -10.12 -4.05 -3.64
N MET A 227 -9.23 -3.76 -2.69
CA MET A 227 -9.53 -3.83 -1.27
C MET A 227 -8.77 -2.76 -0.47
N PRO A 228 -9.25 -2.39 0.73
CA PRO A 228 -8.55 -1.46 1.60
C PRO A 228 -7.18 -2.00 2.04
N SER A 229 -6.21 -1.10 2.28
CA SER A 229 -4.86 -1.42 2.77
C SER A 229 -4.84 -2.44 3.91
N GLN A 230 -5.72 -2.28 4.91
CA GLN A 230 -5.78 -3.19 6.06
C GLN A 230 -6.13 -4.63 5.64
N ALA A 231 -7.05 -4.82 4.69
CA ALA A 231 -7.40 -6.14 4.18
C ALA A 231 -6.24 -6.75 3.40
N SER A 232 -5.54 -5.95 2.59
CA SER A 232 -4.36 -6.39 1.84
C SER A 232 -3.20 -6.80 2.76
N VAL A 233 -2.96 -6.07 3.85
CA VAL A 233 -1.93 -6.42 4.85
C VAL A 233 -2.28 -7.73 5.56
N ILE A 234 -3.56 -7.93 5.93
CA ILE A 234 -4.01 -9.18 6.54
C ILE A 234 -3.84 -10.35 5.57
N LEU A 235 -4.31 -10.21 4.33
CA LEU A 235 -4.14 -11.25 3.31
C LEU A 235 -2.66 -11.52 3.05
N GLY A 236 -1.84 -10.49 2.86
CA GLY A 236 -0.40 -10.63 2.69
C GLY A 236 0.26 -11.39 3.84
N SER A 237 -0.08 -11.07 5.10
CA SER A 237 0.44 -11.79 6.27
C SER A 237 0.06 -13.27 6.27
N LEU A 238 -1.17 -13.60 5.85
CA LEU A 238 -1.63 -14.97 5.70
C LEU A 238 -0.87 -15.70 4.60
N LEU A 239 -0.73 -15.08 3.41
CA LEU A 239 0.03 -15.63 2.29
C LEU A 239 1.49 -15.90 2.67
N GLY A 240 2.14 -14.94 3.34
CA GLY A 240 3.51 -15.08 3.82
C GLY A 240 3.67 -16.22 4.84
N LYS A 241 2.67 -16.43 5.70
CA LYS A 241 2.65 -17.57 6.64
C LYS A 241 2.50 -18.90 5.89
N MET A 242 1.51 -19.01 5.01
CA MET A 242 1.27 -20.22 4.21
C MET A 242 2.50 -20.60 3.38
N ALA A 243 3.14 -19.61 2.76
CA ALA A 243 4.32 -19.84 1.93
C ALA A 243 5.54 -20.28 2.77
N LYS A 244 5.77 -19.68 3.95
CA LYS A 244 6.83 -20.12 4.86
C LYS A 244 6.61 -21.54 5.39
N GLU A 245 5.36 -21.90 5.69
CA GLU A 245 5.01 -23.25 6.13
C GLU A 245 5.16 -24.28 4.99
N GLY A 246 4.73 -23.95 3.77
CA GLY A 246 4.83 -24.86 2.62
C GLY A 246 6.27 -25.19 2.21
N PHE A 247 7.17 -24.22 2.33
CA PHE A 247 8.60 -24.36 2.01
C PHE A 247 9.49 -24.62 3.24
N LEU A 248 8.90 -24.91 4.40
CA LEU A 248 9.68 -25.24 5.60
C LEU A 248 10.55 -26.47 5.34
N GLY A 249 11.84 -26.36 5.66
CA GLY A 249 12.80 -27.48 5.56
C GLY A 249 13.28 -27.81 4.15
N THR A 250 12.90 -27.04 3.11
CA THR A 250 13.36 -27.28 1.73
C THR A 250 14.62 -26.48 1.36
N GLY A 251 15.09 -25.60 2.23
CA GLY A 251 16.19 -24.65 1.92
C GLY A 251 15.77 -23.47 1.04
N ILE A 252 14.48 -23.37 0.69
CA ILE A 252 13.94 -22.28 -0.13
C ILE A 252 13.59 -21.08 0.76
N GLY A 253 14.17 -19.93 0.44
CA GLY A 253 13.80 -18.63 1.01
C GLY A 253 12.50 -18.11 0.40
N VAL A 254 11.65 -17.52 1.24
CA VAL A 254 10.37 -16.95 0.80
C VAL A 254 10.25 -15.52 1.32
N THR A 255 9.95 -14.59 0.41
CA THR A 255 9.74 -13.17 0.71
C THR A 255 8.42 -12.70 0.12
N LEU A 256 7.57 -12.08 0.94
CA LEU A 256 6.37 -11.42 0.46
C LEU A 256 6.73 -10.03 -0.05
N THR A 257 6.23 -9.68 -1.23
CA THR A 257 6.45 -8.41 -1.92
C THR A 257 5.15 -7.95 -2.62
N GLY A 258 5.20 -6.87 -3.39
CA GLY A 258 4.06 -6.31 -4.12
C GLY A 258 3.77 -4.86 -3.75
N THR A 259 3.17 -4.12 -4.67
CA THR A 259 2.94 -2.67 -4.51
C THR A 259 2.09 -2.38 -3.27
N THR A 260 1.06 -3.18 -3.04
CA THR A 260 0.20 -3.04 -1.86
C THR A 260 0.90 -3.30 -0.53
N TYR A 261 2.02 -4.05 -0.51
CA TYR A 261 2.80 -4.30 0.70
C TYR A 261 3.94 -3.28 0.89
N LEU A 262 4.53 -2.77 -0.20
CA LEU A 262 5.65 -1.83 -0.16
C LEU A 262 5.22 -0.36 0.08
N TYR A 263 4.00 0.00 -0.30
CA TYR A 263 3.46 1.36 -0.14
C TYR A 263 2.58 1.55 1.12
N ASN A 264 2.45 0.52 1.95
CA ASN A 264 1.79 0.59 3.28
C ASN A 264 2.84 0.51 4.39
#